data_AF-A0A7G8PXU7-F1
#
_entry.id   AF-A0A7G8PXU7-F1
#
_cell.length_a   1.000
_cell.length_b   1.000
_cell.length_c   1.000
_cell.angle_alpha   90.00
_cell.angle_beta   90.00
_cell.angle_gamma   90.00
#
_symmetry.space_group_name_H-M   'P 1'
#
loop_
_entity.id
_entity.type
_entity.pdbx_description
1 polymer ?
#
loop_
_entity_poly.entity_id
_entity_poly.type
_entity_poly.pdbx_seq_one_letter_code
_entity_poly.pdbx_strand_id
1 'polypeptide(L)'
;MPLFTKSFKIKSLNNKRFGRYLLYALGEIILVVTGILIALQINNHNEENKKKNLLNGILQNVSYDLQQDTLFIGTAIKYYDARSKVALKILNNEYDAESVKKCILCGNLVSTYLPLTINDKGYHQLKNFYEESKGRDSLTVDIVQFYTAYEPLLSEFGDQVKNFSLENIREWRDTKPWFSEIMANKGHPDFFEYLLSQDYKNKVAYFNIIACNNYMNMLKQYKIQATEALKRIDKRLEETD
;
A
#
# COMPACT_ATOMS: atom_id res chain seq x y z
N MET A 1 -38.84 -78.96 29.98
CA MET A 1 -39.78 -77.82 30.00
C MET A 1 -39.31 -76.79 28.98
N PRO A 2 -39.95 -76.67 27.81
CA PRO A 2 -39.60 -75.65 26.82
C PRO A 2 -40.45 -74.39 27.02
N LEU A 3 -39.81 -73.22 27.05
CA LEU A 3 -40.48 -71.91 27.06
C LEU A 3 -40.60 -71.39 25.63
N PHE A 4 -41.86 -71.20 25.24
CA PHE A 4 -42.40 -70.64 24.01
C PHE A 4 -41.56 -69.53 23.33
N THR A 5 -41.17 -69.76 22.07
CA THR A 5 -40.81 -68.69 21.12
C THR A 5 -42.10 -68.14 20.49
N LYS A 6 -42.49 -66.92 20.87
CA LYS A 6 -43.67 -66.23 20.34
C LYS A 6 -43.28 -65.59 19.00
N SER A 7 -43.71 -66.18 17.88
CA SER A 7 -43.52 -65.60 16.56
C SER A 7 -44.43 -64.39 16.37
N PHE A 8 -43.85 -63.22 16.09
CA PHE A 8 -44.58 -62.03 15.65
C PHE A 8 -45.12 -62.28 14.23
N LYS A 9 -46.36 -62.76 14.12
CA LYS A 9 -47.08 -62.75 12.85
C LYS A 9 -47.47 -61.30 12.52
N ILE A 10 -46.72 -60.66 11.63
CA ILE A 10 -47.12 -59.42 10.95
C ILE A 10 -48.36 -59.76 10.12
N LYS A 11 -49.55 -59.44 10.64
CA LYS A 11 -50.79 -59.46 9.84
C LYS A 11 -50.57 -58.47 8.70
N SER A 12 -50.56 -58.99 7.48
CA SER A 12 -50.52 -58.23 6.23
C SER A 12 -51.62 -57.17 6.22
N LEU A 13 -51.25 -55.95 6.60
CA LEU A 13 -52.10 -54.76 6.53
C LEU A 13 -52.15 -54.36 5.07
N ASN A 14 -53.26 -54.75 4.44
CA ASN A 14 -53.71 -54.37 3.10
C ASN A 14 -52.94 -53.18 2.48
N ASN A 15 -52.01 -53.54 1.59
CA ASN A 15 -50.79 -52.83 1.20
C ASN A 15 -50.99 -51.51 0.40
N LYS A 16 -52.23 -51.01 0.29
CA LYS A 16 -52.57 -49.84 -0.56
C LYS A 16 -52.80 -48.54 0.21
N ARG A 17 -53.29 -48.58 1.45
CA ARG A 17 -53.54 -47.36 2.25
C ARG A 17 -52.28 -46.88 2.98
N PHE A 18 -51.49 -47.80 3.56
CA PHE A 18 -50.26 -47.46 4.27
C PHE A 18 -49.20 -46.83 3.34
N GLY A 19 -49.02 -47.39 2.15
CA GLY A 19 -48.12 -46.82 1.13
C GLY A 19 -48.53 -45.40 0.69
N ARG A 20 -49.83 -45.09 0.65
CA ARG A 20 -50.30 -43.72 0.36
C ARG A 20 -49.88 -42.75 1.46
N TYR A 21 -50.12 -43.05 2.73
CA TYR A 21 -49.71 -42.20 3.85
C TYR A 21 -48.18 -42.00 3.91
N LEU A 22 -47.41 -43.04 3.58
CA LEU A 22 -45.94 -42.98 3.54
C LEU A 22 -45.44 -42.09 2.39
N LEU A 23 -46.06 -42.17 1.20
CA LEU A 23 -45.76 -41.27 0.08
C LEU A 23 -46.13 -39.81 0.39
N TYR A 24 -47.25 -39.57 1.06
CA TYR A 24 -47.64 -38.22 1.48
C TYR A 24 -46.67 -37.63 2.50
N ALA A 25 -46.28 -38.40 3.53
CA ALA A 25 -45.29 -37.96 4.52
C ALA A 25 -43.90 -37.71 3.91
N LEU A 26 -43.47 -38.55 2.96
CA LEU A 26 -42.23 -38.32 2.21
C LEU A 26 -42.31 -37.05 1.34
N GLY A 27 -43.44 -36.81 0.68
CA GLY A 27 -43.69 -35.58 -0.07
C GLY A 27 -43.59 -34.33 0.80
N GLU A 28 -44.13 -34.39 2.02
CA GLU A 28 -44.08 -33.29 2.98
C GLU A 28 -42.65 -33.04 3.49
N ILE A 29 -41.88 -34.10 3.78
CA ILE A 29 -40.46 -33.97 4.13
C ILE A 29 -39.66 -33.33 2.99
N ILE A 30 -39.85 -33.79 1.75
CA ILE A 30 -39.16 -33.23 0.57
C ILE A 30 -39.52 -31.75 0.39
N LEU A 31 -40.80 -31.38 0.57
CA LEU A 31 -41.26 -30.01 0.48
C LEU A 31 -40.62 -29.11 1.55
N VAL A 32 -40.59 -29.57 2.81
CA VAL A 32 -39.97 -28.84 3.93
C VAL A 32 -38.46 -28.68 3.72
N VAL A 33 -37.76 -29.75 3.33
CA VAL A 33 -36.32 -29.71 3.07
C VAL A 33 -36.01 -28.76 1.92
N THR A 34 -36.77 -28.80 0.83
CA THR A 34 -36.61 -27.86 -0.30
C THR A 34 -36.83 -26.41 0.15
N GLY A 35 -37.84 -26.16 0.99
CA GLY A 35 -38.07 -24.83 1.57
C GLY A 35 -36.89 -24.31 2.40
N ILE A 36 -36.32 -25.16 3.26
CA ILE A 36 -35.14 -24.82 4.08
C ILE A 36 -33.92 -24.54 3.18
N LEU A 37 -33.68 -25.36 2.16
CA LEU A 37 -32.55 -25.18 1.25
C LEU A 37 -32.66 -23.87 0.46
N ILE A 38 -33.86 -23.53 -0.05
CA ILE A 38 -34.10 -22.25 -0.73
C ILE A 38 -33.88 -21.08 0.23
N ALA A 39 -34.40 -21.16 1.45
CA ALA A 39 -34.21 -20.11 2.46
C ALA A 39 -32.73 -19.89 2.79
N LEU A 40 -31.97 -20.97 2.98
CA LEU A 40 -30.52 -20.91 3.20
C LEU A 40 -29.79 -20.32 1.99
N GLN A 41 -30.18 -20.71 0.77
CA GLN A 41 -29.57 -20.18 -0.45
C GLN A 41 -29.80 -18.68 -0.62
N ILE A 42 -31.01 -18.18 -0.36
CA ILE A 42 -31.32 -16.75 -0.39
C ILE A 42 -30.51 -16.00 0.65
N ASN A 43 -30.40 -16.54 1.88
CA ASN A 43 -29.61 -15.91 2.93
C ASN A 43 -28.12 -15.83 2.55
N ASN A 44 -27.56 -16.94 2.06
CA ASN A 44 -26.16 -16.99 1.62
C ASN A 44 -25.88 -15.99 0.48
N HIS A 45 -26.79 -15.89 -0.50
CA HIS A 45 -26.64 -14.93 -1.59
C HIS A 45 -26.69 -13.48 -1.10
N ASN A 46 -27.58 -13.16 -0.15
CA ASN A 46 -27.64 -11.82 0.46
C ASN A 46 -26.36 -11.49 1.25
N GLU A 47 -25.79 -12.46 1.97
CA GLU A 47 -24.51 -12.30 2.67
C GLU A 47 -23.34 -12.07 1.70
N GLU A 48 -23.30 -12.81 0.58
CA GLU A 48 -22.30 -12.61 -0.49
C GLU A 48 -22.40 -11.22 -1.11
N ASN A 49 -23.62 -10.75 -1.41
CA ASN A 49 -23.83 -9.40 -1.95
C ASN A 49 -23.37 -8.31 -0.96
N LYS A 50 -23.65 -8.47 0.34
CA LYS A 50 -23.15 -7.54 1.37
C LYS A 50 -21.63 -7.51 1.43
N LYS A 51 -20.96 -8.67 1.37
CA LYS A 51 -19.50 -8.76 1.34
C LYS A 51 -18.90 -8.11 0.10
N LYS A 52 -19.55 -8.30 -1.07
CA LYS A 52 -19.14 -7.67 -2.33
C LYS A 52 -19.24 -6.14 -2.26
N ASN A 53 -20.34 -5.61 -1.76
CA ASN A 53 -20.53 -4.17 -1.60
C ASN A 53 -19.54 -3.56 -0.60
N LEU A 54 -19.25 -4.26 0.50
CA LEU A 54 -18.22 -3.86 1.44
C LEU A 54 -16.84 -3.81 0.77
N LEU A 55 -16.45 -4.86 0.05
CA LEU A 55 -15.18 -4.89 -0.68
C LEU A 55 -15.08 -3.74 -1.69
N ASN A 56 -16.13 -3.46 -2.45
CA ASN A 56 -16.12 -2.35 -3.40
C ASN A 56 -15.93 -1.00 -2.71
N GLY A 57 -16.58 -0.76 -1.57
CA GLY A 57 -16.35 0.44 -0.78
C GLY A 57 -14.91 0.55 -0.24
N ILE A 58 -14.31 -0.57 0.15
CA ILE A 58 -12.89 -0.62 0.55
C ILE A 58 -11.99 -0.31 -0.65
N LEU A 59 -12.25 -0.92 -1.82
CA LEU A 59 -11.46 -0.68 -3.04
C LEU A 59 -11.57 0.77 -3.51
N GLN A 60 -12.71 1.43 -3.34
CA GLN A 60 -12.87 2.87 -3.58
C GLN A 60 -11.96 3.71 -2.67
N ASN A 61 -11.89 3.38 -1.37
CA ASN A 61 -10.96 4.05 -0.45
C ASN A 61 -9.50 3.84 -0.85
N VAL A 62 -9.13 2.60 -1.21
CA VAL A 62 -7.78 2.29 -1.71
C VAL A 62 -7.46 3.07 -2.99
N SER A 63 -8.42 3.17 -3.91
CA SER A 63 -8.26 3.95 -5.15
C SER A 63 -7.99 5.42 -4.83
N TYR A 64 -8.78 6.01 -3.93
CA TYR A 64 -8.58 7.39 -3.49
C TYR A 64 -7.18 7.61 -2.88
N ASP A 65 -6.75 6.72 -1.97
CA ASP A 65 -5.45 6.79 -1.31
C ASP A 65 -4.30 6.73 -2.35
N LEU A 66 -4.34 5.75 -3.26
CA LEU A 66 -3.35 5.59 -4.33
C LEU A 66 -3.32 6.79 -5.30
N GLN A 67 -4.46 7.40 -5.60
CA GLN A 67 -4.52 8.62 -6.43
C GLN A 67 -3.78 9.78 -5.75
N GLN A 68 -4.00 10.00 -4.45
CA GLN A 68 -3.29 11.05 -3.71
C GLN A 68 -1.79 10.76 -3.62
N ASP A 69 -1.41 9.52 -3.32
CA ASP A 69 -0.03 9.11 -3.21
C ASP A 69 0.73 9.29 -4.53
N THR A 70 0.16 8.84 -5.65
CA THR A 70 0.82 8.94 -6.96
C THR A 70 1.04 10.39 -7.42
N LEU A 71 0.16 11.31 -7.01
CA LEU A 71 0.33 12.75 -7.21
C LEU A 71 1.48 13.29 -6.36
N PHE A 72 1.49 13.01 -5.05
CA PHE A 72 2.53 13.48 -4.14
C PHE A 72 3.91 12.90 -4.49
N ILE A 73 3.98 11.60 -4.80
CA ILE A 73 5.19 10.93 -5.27
C ILE A 73 5.67 11.53 -6.60
N GLY A 74 4.75 11.92 -7.49
CA GLY A 74 5.11 12.67 -8.71
C GLY A 74 5.88 13.96 -8.41
N THR A 75 5.49 14.67 -7.34
CA THR A 75 6.20 15.87 -6.86
C THR A 75 7.55 15.50 -6.25
N ALA A 76 7.62 14.43 -5.46
CA ALA A 76 8.88 13.94 -4.88
C ALA A 76 9.91 13.53 -5.94
N ILE A 77 9.48 12.84 -6.99
CA ILE A 77 10.36 12.47 -8.11
C ILE A 77 10.93 13.73 -8.78
N LYS A 78 10.10 14.75 -9.04
CA LYS A 78 10.59 16.03 -9.61
C LYS A 78 11.57 16.74 -8.68
N TYR A 79 11.31 16.70 -7.37
CA TYR A 79 12.18 17.28 -6.35
C TYR A 79 13.58 16.65 -6.36
N TYR A 80 13.66 15.32 -6.40
CA TYR A 80 14.94 14.61 -6.42
C TYR A 80 15.63 14.64 -7.80
N ASP A 81 14.88 14.70 -8.91
CA ASP A 81 15.43 14.87 -10.26
C ASP A 81 16.17 16.20 -10.41
N ALA A 82 15.55 17.30 -9.96
CA ALA A 82 16.17 18.62 -9.98
C ALA A 82 17.46 18.65 -9.15
N ARG A 83 17.46 17.99 -7.98
CA ARG A 83 18.63 17.87 -7.11
C ARG A 83 19.72 16.99 -7.70
N SER A 84 19.37 15.90 -8.38
CA SER A 84 20.34 15.03 -9.05
C SER A 84 21.14 15.80 -10.11
N LYS A 85 20.46 16.65 -10.90
CA LYS A 85 21.13 17.51 -11.89
C LYS A 85 22.16 18.43 -11.25
N VAL A 86 21.84 19.02 -10.09
CA VAL A 86 22.78 19.88 -9.35
C VAL A 86 23.90 19.06 -8.72
N ALA A 87 23.58 17.90 -8.14
CA ALA A 87 24.56 16.99 -7.56
C ALA A 87 25.62 16.59 -8.59
N LEU A 88 25.20 16.16 -9.79
CA LEU A 88 26.11 15.77 -10.86
C LEU A 88 27.02 16.92 -11.30
N LYS A 89 26.48 18.14 -11.42
CA LYS A 89 27.29 19.33 -11.73
C LYS A 89 28.35 19.63 -10.67
N ILE A 90 28.01 19.49 -9.39
CA ILE A 90 28.97 19.65 -8.28
C ILE A 90 30.07 18.58 -8.36
N LEU A 91 29.68 17.32 -8.59
CA LEU A 91 30.63 16.19 -8.67
C LEU A 91 31.56 16.28 -9.89
N ASN A 92 31.08 16.86 -10.99
CA ASN A 92 31.86 17.10 -12.20
C ASN A 92 32.71 18.38 -12.16
N ASN A 93 32.70 19.12 -11.04
CA ASN A 93 33.39 20.41 -10.90
C ASN A 93 32.90 21.48 -11.89
N GLU A 94 31.61 21.47 -12.24
CA GLU A 94 31.01 22.46 -13.15
C GLU A 94 30.65 23.78 -12.46
N TYR A 95 30.86 23.89 -11.15
CA TYR A 95 30.70 25.13 -10.39
C TYR A 95 32.04 25.71 -9.98
N ASP A 96 32.19 27.01 -10.20
CA ASP A 96 33.27 27.86 -9.71
C ASP A 96 32.79 28.78 -8.59
N ALA A 97 33.70 29.62 -8.08
CA ALA A 97 33.43 30.56 -6.98
C ALA A 97 32.29 31.55 -7.24
N GLU A 98 32.00 31.90 -8.50
CA GLU A 98 30.96 32.87 -8.85
C GLU A 98 29.61 32.21 -9.16
N SER A 99 29.64 31.07 -9.84
CA SER A 99 28.44 30.31 -10.21
C SER A 99 27.83 29.58 -9.00
N VAL A 100 28.64 29.12 -8.04
CA VAL A 100 28.12 28.48 -6.82
C VAL A 100 27.29 29.45 -5.97
N LYS A 101 27.65 30.74 -5.94
CA LYS A 101 26.89 31.79 -5.24
C LYS A 101 25.49 32.01 -5.82
N LYS A 102 25.31 31.72 -7.11
CA LYS A 102 24.02 31.84 -7.83
C LYS A 102 23.19 30.55 -7.77
N CYS A 103 23.77 29.46 -7.27
CA CYS A 103 23.15 28.16 -7.23
C CYS A 103 22.27 27.99 -5.98
N ILE A 104 20.97 28.24 -6.13
CA ILE A 104 19.98 28.15 -5.04
C ILE A 104 20.01 26.78 -4.35
N LEU A 105 20.18 25.70 -5.12
CA LEU A 105 20.16 24.34 -4.59
C LEU A 105 21.51 23.89 -4.02
N CYS A 106 22.62 24.57 -4.34
CA CYS A 106 23.94 24.08 -3.96
C CYS A 106 24.14 24.09 -2.45
N GLY A 107 23.53 25.03 -1.71
CA GLY A 107 23.69 25.11 -0.26
C GLY A 107 22.79 24.17 0.56
N ASN A 108 21.63 23.81 0.00
CA ASN A 108 20.61 23.03 0.72
C ASN A 108 20.47 21.58 0.22
N LEU A 109 21.32 21.16 -0.73
CA LEU A 109 21.27 19.85 -1.37
C LEU A 109 21.36 18.70 -0.36
N VAL A 110 22.28 18.80 0.60
CA VAL A 110 22.56 17.74 1.60
C VAL A 110 21.93 18.01 2.97
N SER A 111 21.19 19.10 3.12
CA SER A 111 20.58 19.54 4.39
C SER A 111 19.06 19.64 4.32
N THR A 112 18.46 19.27 3.18
CA THR A 112 17.00 19.25 3.03
C THR A 112 16.55 17.90 2.49
N TYR A 113 15.40 17.46 3.00
CA TYR A 113 14.68 16.30 2.50
C TYR A 113 13.22 16.68 2.28
N LEU A 114 12.52 15.89 1.47
CA LEU A 114 11.08 16.00 1.31
C LEU A 114 10.41 14.93 2.16
N PRO A 115 9.69 15.28 3.24
CA PRO A 115 8.89 14.33 4.00
C PRO A 115 7.81 13.72 3.10
N LEU A 116 7.64 12.40 3.19
CA LEU A 116 6.64 11.66 2.45
C LEU A 116 5.97 10.63 3.36
N THR A 117 4.66 10.57 3.29
CA THR A 117 3.83 9.60 4.02
C THR A 117 2.83 9.02 3.03
N ILE A 118 2.71 7.70 3.03
CA ILE A 118 1.77 6.95 2.21
C ILE A 118 0.41 6.91 2.92
N ASN A 119 -0.67 7.08 2.17
CA ASN A 119 -2.01 6.93 2.70
C ASN A 119 -2.35 5.43 2.78
N ASP A 120 -2.48 4.91 3.99
CA ASP A 120 -2.58 3.47 4.25
C ASP A 120 -3.95 3.03 4.80
N LYS A 121 -4.89 3.98 4.95
CA LYS A 121 -6.19 3.71 5.56
C LYS A 121 -6.98 2.66 4.77
N GLY A 122 -7.09 2.83 3.46
CA GLY A 122 -7.75 1.86 2.57
C GLY A 122 -7.03 0.52 2.59
N TYR A 123 -5.69 0.52 2.64
CA TYR A 123 -4.90 -0.70 2.77
C TYR A 123 -5.21 -1.47 4.05
N HIS A 124 -5.25 -0.82 5.21
CA HIS A 124 -5.59 -1.47 6.48
C HIS A 124 -6.99 -2.08 6.46
N GLN A 125 -7.97 -1.38 5.89
CA GLN A 125 -9.32 -1.92 5.69
C GLN A 125 -9.30 -3.16 4.78
N LEU A 126 -8.57 -3.10 3.68
CA LEU A 126 -8.45 -4.20 2.72
C LEU A 126 -7.72 -5.40 3.31
N LYS A 127 -6.69 -5.17 4.12
CA LYS A 127 -5.94 -6.20 4.82
C LYS A 127 -6.81 -6.95 5.83
N ASN A 128 -7.62 -6.23 6.61
CA ASN A 128 -8.58 -6.86 7.52
C ASN A 128 -9.60 -7.73 6.76
N PHE A 129 -10.15 -7.20 5.65
CA PHE A 129 -11.06 -7.97 4.80
C PHE A 129 -10.37 -9.20 4.17
N TYR A 130 -9.12 -9.07 3.75
CA TYR A 130 -8.30 -10.15 3.20
C TYR A 130 -8.14 -11.30 4.21
N GLU A 131 -7.86 -10.99 5.47
CA GLU A 131 -7.69 -11.97 6.55
C GLU A 131 -9.01 -12.69 6.86
N GLU A 132 -10.12 -11.96 6.94
CA GLU A 132 -11.47 -12.53 7.18
C GLU A 132 -11.94 -13.42 6.02
N SER A 133 -11.65 -13.01 4.78
CA SER A 133 -12.03 -13.74 3.56
C SER A 133 -11.08 -14.87 3.18
N LYS A 134 -9.99 -15.07 3.95
CA LYS A 134 -8.92 -16.05 3.70
C LYS A 134 -8.27 -15.90 2.32
N GLY A 135 -8.11 -14.66 1.84
CA GLY A 135 -7.36 -14.35 0.62
C GLY A 135 -7.89 -14.96 -0.67
N ARG A 136 -9.22 -15.11 -0.79
CA ARG A 136 -9.84 -15.74 -1.98
C ARG A 136 -9.96 -14.81 -3.19
N ASP A 137 -9.96 -13.50 -2.99
CA ASP A 137 -10.04 -12.52 -4.07
C ASP A 137 -8.64 -12.13 -4.56
N SER A 138 -8.36 -12.38 -5.85
CA SER A 138 -7.02 -12.19 -6.43
C SER A 138 -6.58 -10.72 -6.47
N LEU A 139 -7.50 -9.79 -6.74
CA LEU A 139 -7.19 -8.36 -6.74
C LEU A 139 -6.78 -7.89 -5.34
N THR A 140 -7.53 -8.33 -4.32
CA THR A 140 -7.25 -8.07 -2.91
C THR A 140 -5.86 -8.59 -2.52
N VAL A 141 -5.53 -9.82 -2.91
CA VAL A 141 -4.20 -10.44 -2.66
C VAL A 141 -3.10 -9.55 -3.24
N ASP A 142 -3.23 -9.15 -4.49
CA ASP A 142 -2.19 -8.40 -5.19
C ASP A 142 -1.98 -7.01 -4.59
N ILE A 143 -3.06 -6.31 -4.21
CA ILE A 143 -2.96 -5.00 -3.57
C ILE A 143 -2.32 -5.13 -2.18
N VAL A 144 -2.72 -6.13 -1.38
CA VAL A 144 -2.14 -6.35 -0.05
C VAL A 144 -0.64 -6.65 -0.17
N GLN A 145 -0.23 -7.47 -1.14
CA GLN A 145 1.18 -7.76 -1.40
C GLN A 145 1.95 -6.51 -1.86
N PHE A 146 1.35 -5.68 -2.71
CA PHE A 146 1.94 -4.41 -3.13
C PHE A 146 2.27 -3.50 -1.93
N TYR A 147 1.31 -3.21 -1.06
CA TYR A 147 1.56 -2.38 0.12
C TYR A 147 2.59 -3.00 1.06
N THR A 148 2.46 -4.31 1.33
CA THR A 148 3.39 -5.06 2.19
C THR A 148 4.83 -5.00 1.67
N ALA A 149 5.03 -4.97 0.37
CA ALA A 149 6.35 -4.86 -0.24
C ALA A 149 6.90 -3.43 -0.22
N TYR A 150 6.09 -2.42 -0.53
CA TYR A 150 6.60 -1.08 -0.80
C TYR A 150 6.57 -0.11 0.39
N GLU A 151 5.60 -0.18 1.29
CA GLU A 151 5.50 0.75 2.43
C GLU A 151 6.76 0.74 3.31
N PRO A 152 7.26 -0.43 3.78
CA PRO A 152 8.45 -0.47 4.61
C PRO A 152 9.68 0.07 3.89
N LEU A 153 9.84 -0.30 2.60
CA LEU A 153 10.96 0.16 1.79
C LEU A 153 10.93 1.67 1.60
N LEU A 154 9.78 2.25 1.27
CA LEU A 154 9.65 3.70 1.11
C LEU A 154 9.94 4.46 2.41
N SER A 155 9.47 3.94 3.54
CA SER A 155 9.79 4.51 4.85
C SER A 155 11.28 4.46 5.12
N GLU A 156 11.92 3.30 4.90
CA GLU A 156 13.33 3.10 5.18
C GLU A 156 14.24 4.01 4.32
N PHE A 157 14.00 4.05 3.00
CA PHE A 157 14.75 4.95 2.12
C PHE A 157 14.50 6.43 2.47
N GLY A 158 13.26 6.81 2.79
CA GLY A 158 12.93 8.16 3.22
C GLY A 158 13.65 8.56 4.51
N ASP A 159 13.68 7.67 5.51
CA ASP A 159 14.36 7.88 6.77
C ASP A 159 15.89 7.98 6.61
N GLN A 160 16.50 7.21 5.71
CA GLN A 160 17.92 7.37 5.39
C GLN A 160 18.24 8.79 4.89
N VAL A 161 17.44 9.32 3.96
CA VAL A 161 17.63 10.69 3.42
C VAL A 161 17.40 11.74 4.49
N LYS A 162 16.35 11.57 5.32
CA LYS A 162 16.04 12.45 6.45
C LYS A 162 17.18 12.48 7.45
N ASN A 163 17.64 11.31 7.91
CA ASN A 163 18.69 11.21 8.93
C ASN A 163 19.99 11.84 8.43
N PHE A 164 20.42 11.51 7.20
CA PHE A 164 21.59 12.13 6.59
C PHE A 164 21.46 13.66 6.51
N SER A 165 20.29 14.17 6.11
CA SER A 165 20.05 15.62 6.01
C SER A 165 20.14 16.32 7.37
N LEU A 166 19.52 15.72 8.40
CA LEU A 166 19.54 16.25 9.76
C LEU A 166 20.92 16.16 10.40
N GLU A 167 21.69 15.12 10.11
CA GLU A 167 23.08 14.97 10.57
C GLU A 167 23.98 16.06 9.99
N ASN A 168 23.87 16.38 8.70
CA ASN A 168 24.62 17.49 8.10
C ASN A 168 24.29 18.83 8.76
N ILE A 169 23.01 19.09 9.05
CA ILE A 169 22.61 20.32 9.77
C ILE A 169 23.25 20.37 11.16
N ARG A 170 23.23 19.26 11.90
CA ARG A 170 23.84 19.18 13.24
C ARG A 170 25.34 19.39 13.18
N GLU A 171 26.02 18.73 12.26
CA GLU A 171 27.46 18.90 12.05
C GLU A 171 27.79 20.36 11.73
N TRP A 172 27.03 21.03 10.85
CA TRP A 172 27.27 22.43 10.53
C TRP A 172 27.05 23.35 11.72
N ARG A 173 25.97 23.13 12.48
CA ARG A 173 25.69 23.87 13.71
C ARG A 173 26.85 23.78 14.70
N ASP A 174 27.43 22.59 14.85
CA ASP A 174 28.42 22.32 15.89
C ASP A 174 29.85 22.69 15.47
N THR A 175 30.14 22.71 14.16
CA THR A 175 31.53 22.82 13.66
C THR A 175 31.79 24.02 12.75
N LYS A 176 30.78 24.70 12.21
CA LYS A 176 30.96 25.73 11.18
C LYS A 176 30.65 27.13 11.73
N PRO A 177 31.62 28.07 11.71
CA PRO A 177 31.40 29.42 12.26
C PRO A 177 30.33 30.21 11.50
N TRP A 178 30.17 29.91 10.21
CA TRP A 178 29.19 30.57 9.33
C TRP A 178 27.74 30.10 9.52
N PHE A 179 27.48 29.06 10.32
CA PHE A 179 26.16 28.42 10.38
C PHE A 179 25.03 29.39 10.71
N SER A 180 25.18 30.21 11.76
CA SER A 180 24.15 31.15 12.21
C SER A 180 23.87 32.24 11.16
N GLU A 181 24.87 32.68 10.42
CA GLU A 181 24.74 33.69 9.37
C GLU A 181 24.01 33.14 8.14
N ILE A 182 24.31 31.90 7.74
CA ILE A 182 23.59 31.21 6.66
C ILE A 182 22.13 30.97 7.06
N MET A 183 21.87 30.53 8.30
CA MET A 183 20.49 30.36 8.79
C MET A 183 19.73 31.69 8.91
N ALA A 184 20.43 32.81 9.11
CA ALA A 184 19.87 34.16 9.07
C ALA A 184 19.80 34.77 7.64
N ASN A 185 20.09 33.98 6.60
CA ASN A 185 20.09 34.39 5.20
C ASN A 185 21.03 35.58 4.87
N LYS A 186 22.16 35.69 5.60
CA LYS A 186 23.16 36.77 5.42
C LYS A 186 24.28 36.43 4.44
N GLY A 187 24.48 35.14 4.14
CA GLY A 187 25.63 34.66 3.34
C GLY A 187 26.95 34.74 4.12
N HIS A 188 27.95 33.94 3.71
CA HIS A 188 29.29 33.96 4.31
C HIS A 188 30.34 33.45 3.31
N PRO A 189 31.53 34.06 3.14
CA PRO A 189 32.55 33.60 2.19
C PRO A 189 32.96 32.13 2.39
N ASP A 190 33.30 31.75 3.63
CA ASP A 190 33.69 30.37 3.98
C ASP A 190 32.61 29.33 3.70
N PHE A 191 31.33 29.72 3.64
CA PHE A 191 30.27 28.81 3.22
C PHE A 191 30.39 28.47 1.74
N PHE A 192 30.61 29.47 0.89
CA PHE A 192 30.78 29.25 -0.55
C PHE A 192 32.08 28.48 -0.86
N GLU A 193 33.15 28.72 -0.11
CA GLU A 193 34.36 27.91 -0.19
C GLU A 193 34.10 26.46 0.24
N TYR A 194 33.34 26.27 1.32
CA TYR A 194 32.92 24.94 1.78
C TYR A 194 32.12 24.20 0.70
N LEU A 195 31.20 24.84 -0.02
CA LEU A 195 30.42 24.21 -1.10
C LEU A 195 31.29 23.70 -2.27
N LEU A 196 32.53 24.18 -2.41
CA LEU A 196 33.48 23.72 -3.43
C LEU A 196 34.48 22.68 -2.89
N SER A 197 34.48 22.45 -1.58
CA SER A 197 35.43 21.56 -0.89
C SER A 197 35.20 20.08 -1.20
N GLN A 198 36.23 19.26 -0.99
CA GLN A 198 36.13 17.81 -1.13
C GLN A 198 35.17 17.19 -0.10
N ASP A 199 35.11 17.73 1.11
CA ASP A 199 34.17 17.28 2.14
C ASP A 199 32.72 17.41 1.68
N TYR A 200 32.38 18.59 1.13
CA TYR A 200 31.04 18.82 0.59
C TYR A 200 30.74 17.90 -0.61
N LYS A 201 31.68 17.72 -1.52
CA LYS A 201 31.53 16.80 -2.66
C LYS A 201 31.28 15.36 -2.21
N ASN A 202 31.95 14.89 -1.16
CA ASN A 202 31.71 13.56 -0.59
C ASN A 202 30.27 13.42 -0.05
N LYS A 203 29.78 14.44 0.67
CA LYS A 203 28.39 14.50 1.12
C LYS A 203 27.39 14.52 -0.04
N VAL A 204 27.68 15.29 -1.10
CA VAL A 204 26.86 15.33 -2.31
C VAL A 204 26.86 13.98 -3.04
N ALA A 205 28.00 13.29 -3.12
CA ALA A 205 28.08 11.96 -3.72
C ALA A 205 27.20 10.96 -2.96
N TYR A 206 27.29 10.97 -1.63
CA TYR A 206 26.47 10.11 -0.78
C TYR A 206 24.97 10.44 -0.92
N PHE A 207 24.59 11.73 -0.88
CA PHE A 207 23.23 12.18 -1.13
C PHE A 207 22.69 11.69 -2.47
N ASN A 208 23.50 11.79 -3.54
CA ASN A 208 23.10 11.36 -4.88
C ASN A 208 22.81 9.85 -4.92
N ILE A 209 23.56 9.04 -4.17
CA ILE A 209 23.31 7.60 -4.04
C ILE A 209 22.00 7.34 -3.29
N ILE A 210 21.86 7.85 -2.07
CA ILE A 210 20.74 7.46 -1.20
C ILE A 210 19.41 8.09 -1.64
N ALA A 211 19.43 9.35 -2.08
CA ALA A 211 18.23 10.11 -2.40
C ALA A 211 17.91 10.07 -3.90
N CYS A 212 18.84 10.53 -4.74
CA CYS A 212 18.60 10.71 -6.16
C CYS A 212 18.61 9.40 -6.96
N ASN A 213 19.38 8.40 -6.53
CA ASN A 213 19.38 7.10 -7.18
C ASN A 213 18.41 6.16 -6.48
N ASN A 214 18.70 5.77 -5.24
CA ASN A 214 17.96 4.68 -4.57
C ASN A 214 16.52 5.10 -4.24
N TYR A 215 16.32 6.16 -3.46
CA TYR A 215 14.98 6.56 -3.04
C TYR A 215 14.11 7.02 -4.22
N MET A 216 14.64 7.86 -5.12
CA MET A 216 13.90 8.29 -6.31
C MET A 216 13.51 7.11 -7.22
N ASN A 217 14.36 6.09 -7.38
CA ASN A 217 13.98 4.90 -8.14
C ASN A 217 12.89 4.10 -7.44
N MET A 218 12.95 3.96 -6.11
CA MET A 218 11.88 3.31 -5.35
C MET A 218 10.54 4.04 -5.50
N LEU A 219 10.56 5.37 -5.43
CA LEU A 219 9.39 6.22 -5.68
C LEU A 219 8.81 6.02 -7.09
N LYS A 220 9.68 5.91 -8.12
CA LYS A 220 9.24 5.61 -9.50
C LYS A 220 8.59 4.23 -9.59
N GLN A 221 9.17 3.21 -8.97
CA GLN A 221 8.62 1.85 -8.98
C GLN A 221 7.28 1.78 -8.26
N TYR A 222 7.16 2.38 -7.08
CA TYR A 222 5.88 2.49 -6.37
C TYR A 222 4.83 3.14 -7.28
N LYS A 223 5.15 4.28 -7.90
CA LYS A 223 4.20 5.00 -8.73
C LYS A 223 3.70 4.15 -9.92
N ILE A 224 4.59 3.39 -10.56
CA ILE A 224 4.22 2.48 -11.66
C ILE A 224 3.26 1.41 -11.15
N GLN A 225 3.60 0.72 -10.05
CA GLN A 225 2.78 -0.37 -9.51
C GLN A 225 1.44 0.14 -8.94
N ALA A 226 1.43 1.28 -8.25
CA ALA A 226 0.24 1.96 -7.79
C ALA A 226 -0.70 2.33 -8.94
N THR A 227 -0.15 2.82 -10.06
CA THR A 227 -0.95 3.14 -11.26
C THR A 227 -1.56 1.89 -11.88
N GLU A 228 -0.86 0.75 -11.84
CA GLU A 228 -1.40 -0.51 -12.33
C GLU A 228 -2.48 -1.07 -11.39
N ALA A 229 -2.27 -0.98 -10.08
CA ALA A 229 -3.30 -1.33 -9.08
C ALA A 229 -4.57 -0.49 -9.28
N LEU A 230 -4.44 0.82 -9.50
CA LEU A 230 -5.55 1.73 -9.79
C LEU A 230 -6.39 1.26 -10.99
N LYS A 231 -5.75 0.98 -12.14
CA LYS A 231 -6.48 0.49 -13.33
C LYS A 231 -7.27 -0.79 -13.06
N ARG A 232 -6.71 -1.70 -12.26
CA ARG A 232 -7.36 -2.96 -11.91
C ARG A 232 -8.52 -2.76 -10.94
N ILE A 233 -8.39 -1.82 -10.01
CA ILE A 233 -9.49 -1.39 -9.13
C ILE A 233 -10.62 -0.77 -9.95
N ASP A 234 -10.30 0.18 -10.83
CA ASP A 234 -11.29 0.88 -11.65
C ASP A 234 -12.06 -0.11 -12.53
N LYS A 235 -11.35 -1.04 -13.20
CA LYS A 235 -11.99 -2.11 -13.97
C LYS A 235 -12.92 -2.98 -13.12
N ARG A 236 -12.51 -3.34 -11.90
CA ARG A 236 -13.36 -4.14 -10.99
C ARG A 236 -14.62 -3.37 -10.60
N LEU A 237 -14.52 -2.07 -10.35
CA LEU A 237 -15.65 -1.24 -9.96
C LEU A 237 -16.63 -1.05 -11.13
N GLU A 238 -16.14 -0.83 -12.35
CA GLU A 238 -16.97 -0.74 -13.57
C GLU A 238 -17.76 -2.02 -13.86
N GLU A 239 -17.21 -3.21 -13.57
CA GLU A 239 -17.90 -4.49 -13.74
C GLU A 239 -19.01 -4.73 -12.68
N THR A 240 -19.12 -3.86 -11.67
CA THR A 240 -20.10 -4.01 -10.60
C THR A 240 -21.25 -3.02 -10.63
N ASP A 241 -21.17 -1.99 -11.47
CA ASP A 241 -22.25 -1.03 -11.75
C ASP A 241 -23.20 -1.58 -12.82
#